data_AF-A0A953YRR8-F1
#
_entry.id   AF-A0A953YRR8-F1
#
_cell.length_a   1.000
_cell.length_b   1.000
_cell.length_c   1.000
_cell.angle_alpha   90.00
_cell.angle_beta   90.00
_cell.angle_gamma   90.00
#
_symmetry.space_group_name_H-M   'P 1'
#
loop_
_entity.id
_entity.type
_entity.pdbx_description
1 polymer ?
#
loop_
_entity_poly.entity_id
_entity_poly.type
_entity_poly.pdbx_seq_one_letter_code
_entity_poly.pdbx_strand_id
1 'polypeptide(L)' 'MPDAAPDIQALGRVPTGLYIVTAENNGQRAAFLASWVCQAGFSPPSVSVAVKQDRPIMRQLSRG' A
#
# COMPACT_ATOMS: atom_id res chain seq x y z
N MET A 1 -2.54 13.85 -12.95
CA MET A 1 -2.25 13.07 -14.17
C MET A 1 -3.30 13.48 -15.20
N PRO A 2 -2.95 14.36 -16.16
CA PRO A 2 -3.94 15.05 -17.01
C PRO A 2 -4.78 14.12 -17.90
N ASP A 3 -4.29 12.91 -18.20
CA ASP A 3 -4.92 11.99 -19.15
C ASP A 3 -5.49 10.72 -18.50
N ALA A 4 -5.71 10.74 -17.17
CA ALA A 4 -6.34 9.61 -16.50
C ALA A 4 -7.82 9.51 -16.89
N ALA A 5 -8.32 8.28 -17.10
CA ALA A 5 -9.73 8.05 -17.36
C ALA A 5 -10.62 8.69 -16.27
N PRO A 6 -11.86 9.11 -16.59
CA PRO A 6 -12.70 9.90 -15.68
C PRO A 6 -12.91 9.28 -14.29
N ASP A 7 -12.98 7.95 -14.22
CA ASP A 7 -13.07 7.15 -13.01
C ASP A 7 -11.83 7.25 -12.12
N ILE A 8 -10.63 7.25 -12.71
CA ILE A 8 -9.37 7.42 -11.98
C ILE A 8 -9.25 8.85 -11.42
N GLN A 9 -9.74 9.86 -12.16
CA GLN A 9 -9.76 11.23 -11.67
C GLN A 9 -10.69 11.39 -10.46
N ALA A 10 -11.84 10.71 -10.48
CA ALA A 10 -12.77 10.69 -9.35
C ALA A 10 -12.12 10.09 -8.10
N LEU A 11 -11.36 9.00 -8.24
CA LEU A 11 -10.65 8.38 -7.12
C LEU A 11 -9.62 9.32 -6.49
N GLY A 12 -8.93 10.15 -7.28
CA GLY A 12 -7.99 11.15 -6.78
C GLY A 12 -8.61 12.26 -5.93
N ARG A 13 -9.95 12.36 -5.86
CA ARG A 13 -10.67 13.32 -5.02
C ARG A 13 -11.08 12.75 -3.66
N VAL A 14 -10.94 11.44 -3.46
CA VAL A 14 -11.27 10.80 -2.18
C VAL A 14 -10.16 11.13 -1.17
N PRO A 15 -10.47 11.81 -0.05
CA PRO A 15 -9.48 12.05 1.00
C PRO A 15 -9.12 10.74 1.69
N THR A 16 -7.82 10.49 1.86
CA THR A 16 -7.32 9.30 2.57
C THR A 16 -6.17 9.67 3.49
N GLY A 17 -5.89 8.81 4.47
CA GLY A 17 -4.63 8.87 5.21
C GLY A 17 -3.44 8.60 4.28
N LEU A 18 -2.28 9.11 4.68
CA LEU A 18 -1.00 8.77 4.07
C LEU A 18 -0.12 8.08 5.11
N TYR A 19 0.42 6.93 4.73
CA TYR A 19 1.20 6.08 5.61
C TYR A 19 2.51 5.73 4.91
N ILE A 20 3.61 5.66 5.66
CA ILE A 20 4.84 5.05 5.18
C ILE A 20 4.81 3.59 5.62
N VAL A 21 4.73 2.67 4.67
CA VAL A 21 4.80 1.24 4.93
C VAL A 21 6.24 0.79 4.70
N THR A 22 6.85 0.21 5.72
CA THR A 22 8.22 -0.32 5.70
C THR A 22 8.21 -1.83 5.84
N ALA A 23 9.12 -2.52 5.16
CA ALA A 23 9.37 -3.94 5.34
C ALA A 23 10.88 -4.20 5.36
N GLU A 24 11.30 -5.17 6.18
CA GLU A 24 12.67 -5.69 6.23
C GLU A 24 12.62 -7.21 6.13
N ASN A 25 13.44 -7.78 5.26
CA ASN A 25 13.64 -9.22 5.15
C ASN A 25 15.12 -9.50 4.84
N ASN A 26 15.78 -10.35 5.64
CA ASN A 26 17.20 -10.69 5.50
C ASN A 26 18.12 -9.46 5.37
N GLY A 27 17.89 -8.41 6.17
CA GLY A 27 18.66 -7.16 6.15
C GLY A 27 18.37 -6.25 4.94
N GLN A 28 17.52 -6.68 4.00
CA GLN A 28 17.08 -5.85 2.88
C GLN A 28 15.83 -5.05 3.29
N ARG A 29 15.92 -3.72 3.20
CA ARG A 29 14.86 -2.80 3.59
C ARG A 29 14.17 -2.20 2.38
N ALA A 30 12.86 -2.01 2.49
CA ALA A 30 12.06 -1.29 1.51
C ALA A 30 10.99 -0.46 2.22
N ALA A 31 10.62 0.65 1.59
CA ALA A 31 9.55 1.53 2.06
C ALA A 31 8.75 2.09 0.87
N PHE A 32 7.48 2.38 1.09
CA PHE A 32 6.69 3.16 0.14
C PHE A 32 5.60 3.99 0.84
N LEU A 33 5.16 5.04 0.16
CA LEU A 33 3.99 5.83 0.56
C LEU A 33 2.72 5.11 0.13
N ALA A 34 1.84 4.80 1.08
CA ALA A 34 0.56 4.15 0.88
C ALA A 34 -0.59 5.11 1.21
N SER A 35 -1.58 5.19 0.32
CA SER A 35 -2.85 5.89 0.54
C SER A 35 -4.02 4.94 0.83
N TRP A 36 -3.86 3.64 0.55
CA TRP A 36 -4.88 2.60 0.76
C TRP A 36 -4.45 1.65 1.88
N VAL A 37 -4.82 2.02 3.10
CA VAL A 37 -4.66 1.22 4.32
C VAL A 37 -5.99 1.20 5.05
N CYS A 38 -6.50 0.00 5.35
CA CYS A 38 -7.78 -0.16 6.04
C CYS A 38 -7.66 -1.21 7.16
N GLN A 39 -8.36 -1.00 8.27
CA GLN A 39 -8.49 -2.03 9.30
C GLN A 39 -9.26 -3.23 8.73
N ALA A 40 -8.72 -4.44 8.89
CA ALA A 40 -9.30 -5.68 8.36
C ALA A 40 -9.97 -6.53 9.44
N GLY A 41 -9.57 -6.38 10.70
CA GLY A 41 -10.13 -7.17 11.81
C GLY A 41 -9.69 -6.65 13.17
N PHE A 42 -10.46 -7.02 14.19
CA PHE A 42 -10.20 -6.66 15.60
C PHE A 42 -9.58 -7.80 16.41
N SER A 43 -9.95 -9.06 16.10
CA SER A 43 -9.41 -10.24 16.77
C SER A 43 -9.25 -11.40 15.76
N PRO A 44 -8.01 -11.70 15.32
CA PRO A 44 -6.79 -10.95 15.60
C PRO A 44 -6.82 -9.55 14.97
N PRO A 45 -6.16 -8.55 15.58
CA PRO A 45 -6.03 -7.23 14.99
C PRO A 45 -5.29 -7.34 13.66
N SER A 46 -5.84 -6.75 12.61
CA SER A 46 -5.30 -6.87 11.25
C SER A 46 -5.61 -5.67 10.38
N VAL A 47 -4.80 -5.47 9.35
CA VAL A 47 -4.93 -4.39 8.35
C VAL A 47 -4.74 -4.95 6.94
N SER A 48 -5.42 -4.33 5.98
CA SER A 48 -5.22 -4.53 4.55
C SER A 48 -4.47 -3.34 3.96
N VAL A 49 -3.46 -3.63 3.14
CA VAL A 49 -2.66 -2.61 2.44
C VAL A 49 -2.63 -2.96 0.96
N ALA A 50 -2.99 -2.02 0.09
CA ALA A 50 -2.89 -2.21 -1.35
C ALA A 50 -1.45 -1.96 -1.84
N VAL A 51 -0.87 -2.95 -2.53
CA VAL A 51 0.48 -2.86 -3.10
C VAL A 51 0.42 -3.30 -4.57
N LYS A 52 1.05 -2.54 -5.47
CA LYS A 52 1.20 -2.95 -6.87
C LYS A 52 2.24 -4.07 -6.96
N GLN A 53 1.94 -5.14 -7.68
CA GLN A 53 2.74 -6.39 -7.69
C GLN A 53 4.19 -6.21 -8.16
N ASP A 54 4.45 -5.20 -8.98
CA ASP A 54 5.79 -4.89 -9.51
C ASP A 54 6.63 -4.01 -8.56
N ARG A 55 6.12 -3.64 -7.37
CA ARG A 55 6.86 -2.81 -6.42
C ARG A 55 7.98 -3.61 -5.76
N PRO A 56 9.19 -3.03 -5.60
CA PRO A 56 10.33 -3.71 -4.97
C PRO A 56 10.01 -4.32 -3.61
N ILE A 57 9.18 -3.64 -2.80
CA ILE A 57 8.76 -4.09 -1.46
C ILE A 57 8.08 -5.48 -1.46
N MET A 58 7.53 -5.92 -2.60
CA MET A 58 6.95 -7.25 -2.71
C MET A 58 7.96 -8.36 -2.43
N ARG A 59 9.26 -8.14 -2.69
CA ARG A 59 10.33 -9.09 -2.36
C ARG A 59 10.57 -9.21 -0.86
N GLN A 60 10.33 -8.13 -0.10
CA GLN A 60 10.41 -8.14 1.35
C GLN A 60 9.14 -8.70 1.99
N LEU A 61 7.97 -8.51 1.35
CA LEU A 61 6.66 -8.97 1.84
C LEU A 61 6.34 -10.42 1.47
N SER A 62 6.92 -10.95 0.39
CA SER A 62 6.78 -12.36 0.04
C SER A 62 7.27 -13.21 1.21
N ARG A 63 6.39 -14.09 1.70
CA ARG A 63 6.77 -15.13 2.66
C ARG A 63 7.95 -15.91 2.07
N GLY A 64 8.97 -16.16 2.89
CA GLY A 64 9.94 -17.22 2.60
C GLY A 64 9.26 -18.57 2.46
#